data_AF-A0A6P2SIZ5-F1
#
_entry.id   AF-A0A6P2SIZ5-F1
#
_cell.length_a   1.000
_cell.length_b   1.000
_cell.length_c   1.000
_cell.angle_alpha   90.00
_cell.angle_beta   90.00
_cell.angle_gamma   90.00
#
_symmetry.space_group_name_H-M   'P 1'
#
loop_
_entity.id
_entity.type
_entity.pdbx_description
1 polymer ?
#
loop_
_entity_poly.entity_id
_entity_poly.type
_entity_poly.pdbx_seq_one_letter_code
_entity_poly.pdbx_strand_id
1 'polypeptide(L)'
;MGNNARDDFSQPVKQMLAERVNFHCSVCDAPTLGPKTGTTDKRFSVGKAAHIKAAAKNGPRYDKNQTPAERKSIENGLWACATCADLIDRDADAYSVADLLHIKSDAEWVANVRAGKPPGSELSALTNPTAIKHAVDVFCSRESARQERIDPRFKVDVRMGESGPMYEVTAKERVEARLVVAAKDNEHNVQALRDFLDYGGNLVMDGADLRMEGSPLFQTNEVGATCWQLSSKPRPVTLTIALTAGSCSPLYIEFSGNSTQGNKGVRLEGTAFGGMLTAILTADYSGALTDFTFNIDIQQWASKPVRRLPHFSRLQQIVQLLAAPVQCLILCTREGLESEFGTGQFDGSESFRPLRALFDEIAVIRRVDDFFDMNIALPADISDVLLLQVDMTWLLDLINIETAGEAEVNFFATSSDQAMPLKAILENHVPEAMTLKHRIDLELYGRSYGPFGVEVSCPAVGIHVVGPANIETGLAMELAMRAVEGNHWTPRLVDRPSVA
;
A
#
# COMPACT_ATOMS: atom_id res chain seq x y z
N MET A 1 22.13 17.42 -68.35
CA MET A 1 21.53 17.77 -67.04
C MET A 1 20.68 16.59 -66.61
N GLY A 2 21.17 15.78 -65.67
CA GLY A 2 20.48 14.56 -65.23
C GLY A 2 19.37 14.91 -64.25
N ASN A 3 18.13 14.54 -64.58
CA ASN A 3 16.96 14.60 -63.71
C ASN A 3 17.18 13.66 -62.50
N ASN A 4 17.70 14.18 -61.39
CA ASN A 4 17.77 13.41 -60.16
C ASN A 4 16.45 13.62 -59.41
N ALA A 5 15.53 12.67 -59.52
CA ALA A 5 14.20 12.70 -58.89
C ALA A 5 14.24 12.57 -57.34
N ARG A 6 15.44 12.55 -56.74
CA ARG A 6 15.69 12.37 -55.31
C ARG A 6 16.49 13.55 -54.77
N ASP A 7 15.97 14.19 -53.73
CA ASP A 7 16.57 15.33 -53.06
C ASP A 7 17.72 14.92 -52.12
N ASP A 8 18.76 14.27 -52.65
CA ASP A 8 19.87 13.74 -51.85
C ASP A 8 20.78 14.85 -51.26
N PHE A 9 21.35 14.56 -50.09
CA PHE A 9 22.38 15.40 -49.45
C PHE A 9 23.60 15.64 -50.34
N SER A 10 24.12 16.87 -50.32
CA SER A 10 25.40 17.21 -50.91
C SER A 10 26.56 16.55 -50.16
N GLN A 11 27.73 16.41 -50.80
CA GLN A 11 28.92 15.87 -50.12
C GLN A 11 29.30 16.67 -48.85
N PRO A 12 29.28 18.01 -48.83
CA PRO A 12 29.53 18.79 -47.61
C PRO A 12 28.56 18.45 -46.47
N VAL A 13 27.27 18.28 -46.78
CA VAL A 13 26.26 17.92 -45.76
C VAL A 13 26.53 16.51 -45.22
N LYS A 14 26.83 15.54 -46.09
CA LYS A 14 27.19 14.17 -45.67
C LYS A 14 28.42 14.15 -44.76
N GLN A 15 29.45 14.92 -45.11
CA GLN A 15 30.67 15.04 -44.33
C GLN A 15 30.39 15.68 -42.96
N MET A 16 29.62 16.78 -42.93
CA MET A 16 29.25 17.45 -41.69
C MET A 16 28.41 16.56 -40.76
N LEU A 17 27.46 15.78 -41.30
CA LEU A 17 26.69 14.80 -40.52
C LEU A 17 27.60 13.77 -39.87
N ALA A 18 28.61 13.27 -40.58
CA ALA A 18 29.57 12.32 -40.02
C ALA A 18 30.45 12.96 -38.94
N GLU A 19 30.96 14.18 -39.18
CA GLU A 19 31.84 14.90 -38.27
C GLU A 19 31.16 15.26 -36.94
N ARG A 20 29.89 15.67 -36.98
CA ARG A 20 29.10 16.03 -35.78
C ARG A 20 28.93 14.90 -34.77
N VAL A 21 29.04 13.66 -35.23
CA VAL A 21 28.98 12.45 -34.38
C VAL A 21 30.33 11.72 -34.33
N ASN A 22 31.42 12.41 -34.66
CA ASN A 22 32.79 11.87 -34.67
C ASN A 22 32.91 10.54 -35.47
N PHE A 23 32.21 10.43 -36.60
CA PHE A 23 32.11 9.23 -37.43
C PHE A 23 31.55 8.00 -36.71
N HIS A 24 30.79 8.16 -35.62
CA HIS A 24 30.07 7.07 -34.97
C HIS A 24 28.64 6.97 -35.52
N CYS A 25 28.09 5.76 -35.59
CA CYS A 25 26.71 5.55 -35.98
C CYS A 25 25.78 6.16 -34.92
N SER A 26 24.86 7.04 -35.31
CA SER A 26 23.94 7.69 -34.35
C SER A 26 23.05 6.69 -33.61
N VAL A 27 22.85 5.50 -34.20
CA VAL A 27 21.92 4.47 -33.70
C VAL A 27 22.59 3.44 -32.79
N CYS A 28 23.77 2.94 -33.18
CA CYS A 28 24.46 1.85 -32.47
C CYS A 28 25.84 2.25 -31.94
N ASP A 29 26.23 3.50 -32.12
CA ASP A 29 27.51 4.06 -31.68
C ASP A 29 28.76 3.37 -32.25
N ALA A 30 28.62 2.53 -33.29
CA ALA A 30 29.76 1.89 -33.93
C ALA A 30 30.60 2.90 -34.72
N PRO A 31 31.95 2.88 -34.64
CA PRO A 31 32.80 3.68 -35.50
C PRO A 31 32.60 3.27 -36.96
N THR A 32 32.50 4.25 -37.85
CA THR A 32 32.17 4.02 -39.27
C THR A 32 33.30 4.38 -40.23
N LEU A 33 34.44 4.86 -39.72
CA LEU A 33 35.59 5.29 -40.51
C LEU A 33 36.86 4.56 -40.05
N GLY A 34 37.70 4.17 -41.01
CA GLY A 34 39.01 3.59 -40.72
C GLY A 34 40.03 3.81 -41.84
N PRO A 35 41.33 3.60 -41.56
CA PRO A 35 42.38 3.72 -42.56
C PRO A 35 42.30 2.57 -43.57
N LYS A 36 42.55 2.84 -44.85
CA LYS A 36 42.61 1.77 -45.85
C LYS A 36 44.00 1.14 -45.83
N THR A 37 44.07 -0.15 -45.49
CA THR A 37 45.31 -0.93 -45.43
C THR A 37 46.12 -0.81 -46.73
N GLY A 38 47.43 -0.61 -46.60
CA GLY A 38 48.35 -0.51 -47.73
C GLY A 38 48.35 0.86 -48.44
N THR A 39 47.70 1.87 -47.87
CA THR A 39 47.72 3.25 -48.38
C THR A 39 47.99 4.24 -47.26
N THR A 40 48.67 5.34 -47.58
CA THR A 40 48.98 6.40 -46.60
C THR A 40 47.98 7.56 -46.63
N ASP A 41 47.22 7.68 -47.72
CA ASP A 41 46.35 8.82 -48.03
C ASP A 41 44.87 8.45 -48.19
N LYS A 42 44.49 7.17 -48.02
CA LYS A 42 43.10 6.71 -48.19
C LYS A 42 42.47 6.17 -46.92
N ARG A 43 41.17 6.41 -46.81
CA ARG A 43 40.28 5.92 -45.76
C ARG A 43 39.18 5.06 -46.37
N PHE A 44 38.59 4.17 -45.57
CA PHE A 44 37.31 3.54 -45.88
C PHE A 44 36.23 4.09 -44.94
N SER A 45 34.99 4.15 -45.43
CA SER A 45 33.80 4.48 -44.63
C SER A 45 32.75 3.41 -44.85
N VAL A 46 32.16 2.92 -43.76
CA VAL A 46 30.96 2.08 -43.76
C VAL A 46 29.71 2.87 -43.34
N GLY A 47 29.83 4.19 -43.18
CA GLY A 47 28.74 5.08 -42.82
C GLY A 47 28.04 5.70 -44.03
N LYS A 48 26.75 5.99 -43.85
CA LYS A 48 25.85 6.64 -44.81
C LYS A 48 25.06 7.75 -44.09
N ALA A 49 24.75 8.83 -44.81
CA ALA A 49 23.78 9.82 -44.35
C ALA A 49 22.36 9.30 -44.62
N ALA A 50 21.59 9.09 -43.55
CA ALA A 50 20.20 8.68 -43.61
C ALA A 50 19.27 9.90 -43.49
N HIS A 51 18.16 9.90 -44.23
CA HIS A 51 17.18 10.97 -44.16
C HIS A 51 16.17 10.68 -43.03
N ILE A 52 15.86 11.68 -42.22
CA ILE A 52 14.82 11.63 -41.20
C ILE A 52 13.45 11.56 -41.88
N LYS A 53 13.16 12.52 -42.77
CA LYS A 53 12.03 12.50 -43.71
C LYS A 53 12.55 12.24 -45.13
N ALA A 54 11.91 11.34 -45.88
CA ALA A 54 12.43 10.88 -47.17
C ALA A 54 12.73 12.01 -48.18
N ALA A 55 13.86 11.86 -48.88
CA ALA A 55 14.27 12.71 -50.00
C ALA A 55 13.50 12.48 -51.31
N ALA A 56 12.77 11.37 -51.44
CA ALA A 56 11.98 11.06 -52.62
C ALA A 56 10.49 11.06 -52.27
N LYS A 57 9.66 11.53 -53.20
CA LYS A 57 8.21 11.39 -53.11
C LYS A 57 7.85 9.91 -52.94
N ASN A 58 6.93 9.63 -52.01
CA ASN A 58 6.51 8.28 -51.61
C ASN A 58 7.58 7.44 -50.88
N GLY A 59 8.71 8.02 -50.49
CA GLY A 59 9.66 7.34 -49.61
C GLY A 59 9.17 7.28 -48.15
N PRO A 60 9.86 6.48 -47.30
CA PRO A 60 9.55 6.37 -45.87
C PRO A 60 9.47 7.74 -45.18
N ARG A 61 8.39 8.02 -44.45
CA ARG A 61 8.17 9.30 -43.74
C ARG A 61 8.24 10.55 -44.65
N TYR A 62 7.91 10.43 -45.93
CA TYR A 62 7.89 11.58 -46.85
C TYR A 62 6.89 12.65 -46.39
N ASP A 63 7.36 13.89 -46.26
CA ASP A 63 6.53 15.05 -45.93
C ASP A 63 6.32 15.93 -47.16
N LYS A 64 5.06 16.01 -47.61
CA LYS A 64 4.67 16.80 -48.79
C LYS A 64 4.85 18.31 -48.58
N ASN A 65 4.86 18.77 -47.32
CA ASN A 65 5.00 20.18 -46.98
C ASN A 65 6.47 20.59 -46.84
N GLN A 66 7.40 19.63 -46.74
CA GLN A 66 8.83 19.89 -46.68
C GLN A 66 9.37 20.28 -48.06
N THR A 67 10.06 21.40 -48.13
CA THR A 67 10.68 21.92 -49.35
C THR A 67 11.92 21.10 -49.77
N PRO A 68 12.33 21.14 -51.04
CA PRO A 68 13.57 20.48 -51.49
C PRO A 68 14.83 20.95 -50.74
N ALA A 69 14.86 22.21 -50.30
CA ALA A 69 15.97 22.75 -49.51
C ALA A 69 16.00 22.14 -48.10
N GLU A 70 14.84 22.02 -47.45
CA GLU A 70 14.72 21.37 -46.15
C GLU A 70 15.03 19.87 -46.21
N ARG A 71 14.65 19.17 -47.29
CA ARG A 71 14.99 17.75 -47.48
C ARG A 71 16.50 17.50 -47.54
N LYS A 72 17.23 18.42 -48.17
CA LYS A 72 18.70 18.40 -48.33
C LYS A 72 19.44 19.03 -47.15
N SER A 73 18.72 19.60 -46.19
CA SER A 73 19.31 20.26 -45.04
C SER A 73 19.93 19.26 -44.07
N ILE A 74 20.97 19.69 -43.37
CA ILE A 74 21.58 18.92 -42.28
C ILE A 74 20.58 18.58 -41.16
N GLU A 75 19.55 19.42 -40.98
CA GLU A 75 18.47 19.19 -40.01
C GLU A 75 17.62 17.96 -40.33
N ASN A 76 17.57 17.55 -41.61
CA ASN A 76 16.82 16.39 -42.05
C ASN A 76 17.67 15.10 -42.11
N GLY A 77 18.89 15.13 -41.59
CA GLY A 77 19.84 14.03 -41.73
C GLY A 77 20.49 13.58 -40.43
N LEU A 78 20.84 12.30 -40.37
CA LEU A 78 21.72 11.73 -39.37
C LEU A 78 22.75 10.79 -40.02
N TRP A 79 23.84 10.52 -39.31
CA TRP A 79 24.87 9.60 -39.78
C TRP A 79 24.68 8.22 -39.15
N ALA A 80 24.66 7.16 -39.98
CA ALA A 80 24.46 5.79 -39.54
C ALA A 80 25.40 4.82 -40.27
N CYS A 81 25.76 3.69 -39.65
CA CYS A 81 26.42 2.61 -40.37
C CYS A 81 25.49 2.03 -41.45
N ALA A 82 26.05 1.34 -42.45
CA ALA A 82 25.27 0.79 -43.56
C ALA A 82 24.06 -0.04 -43.08
N THR A 83 24.24 -0.87 -42.05
CA THR A 83 23.18 -1.70 -41.46
C THR A 83 22.05 -0.86 -40.86
N CYS A 84 22.37 0.10 -39.99
CA CYS A 84 21.36 0.93 -39.35
C CYS A 84 20.66 1.87 -40.35
N ALA A 85 21.39 2.39 -41.34
CA ALA A 85 20.80 3.19 -42.40
C ALA A 85 19.76 2.39 -43.21
N ASP A 86 20.09 1.13 -43.55
CA ASP A 86 19.17 0.26 -44.28
C ASP A 86 17.94 -0.12 -43.43
N LEU A 87 18.09 -0.28 -42.11
CA LEU A 87 16.98 -0.54 -41.18
C LEU A 87 16.01 0.65 -41.07
N ILE A 88 16.54 1.87 -40.94
CA ILE A 88 15.74 3.12 -40.85
C ILE A 88 14.82 3.28 -42.07
N ASP A 89 15.29 2.91 -43.26
CA ASP A 89 14.51 3.03 -44.49
C ASP A 89 13.51 1.88 -44.67
N ARG A 90 13.81 0.67 -44.17
CA ARG A 90 12.97 -0.52 -44.37
C ARG A 90 11.84 -0.65 -43.35
N ASP A 91 12.04 -0.14 -42.15
CA ASP A 91 11.05 -0.21 -41.06
C ASP A 91 10.66 1.21 -40.64
N ALA A 92 9.71 1.79 -41.38
CA ALA A 92 9.30 3.17 -41.15
C ALA A 92 8.57 3.35 -39.82
N ASP A 93 7.92 2.30 -39.34
CA ASP A 93 7.10 2.30 -38.12
C ASP A 93 7.99 2.18 -36.87
N ALA A 94 9.08 1.41 -36.93
CA ALA A 94 10.06 1.33 -35.83
C ALA A 94 10.97 2.56 -35.69
N TYR A 95 10.98 3.45 -36.69
CA TYR A 95 11.82 4.66 -36.70
C TYR A 95 10.98 5.87 -37.09
N SER A 96 10.18 6.40 -36.16
CA SER A 96 9.39 7.60 -36.41
C SER A 96 10.27 8.85 -36.61
N VAL A 97 9.71 9.91 -37.18
CA VAL A 97 10.42 11.21 -37.32
C VAL A 97 10.87 11.73 -35.96
N ALA A 98 10.04 11.58 -34.93
CA ALA A 98 10.36 12.03 -33.58
C ALA A 98 11.55 11.25 -32.98
N ASP A 99 11.55 9.93 -33.14
CA ASP A 99 12.62 9.06 -32.63
C ASP A 99 13.96 9.39 -33.32
N LEU A 100 13.94 9.58 -34.64
CA LEU A 100 15.15 9.90 -35.41
C LEU A 100 15.74 11.27 -35.04
N LEU A 101 14.89 12.25 -34.70
CA LEU A 101 15.35 13.54 -34.17
C LEU A 101 15.99 13.38 -32.79
N HIS A 102 15.41 12.55 -31.93
CA HIS A 102 15.96 12.25 -30.61
C HIS A 102 17.32 11.54 -30.73
N ILE A 103 17.39 10.49 -31.56
CA ILE A 103 18.62 9.75 -31.87
C ILE A 103 19.74 10.68 -32.38
N LYS A 104 19.41 11.62 -33.27
CA LYS A 104 20.36 12.61 -33.78
C LYS A 104 20.90 13.47 -32.64
N SER A 105 20.02 14.03 -31.81
CA SER A 105 20.41 14.88 -30.67
C SER A 105 21.32 14.12 -29.69
N ASP A 106 20.95 12.89 -29.33
CA ASP A 106 21.74 12.06 -28.41
C ASP A 106 23.13 11.73 -28.97
N ALA A 107 23.21 11.39 -30.25
CA ALA A 107 24.48 11.06 -30.89
C ALA A 107 25.44 12.26 -30.92
N GLU A 108 24.91 13.44 -31.24
CA GLU A 108 25.69 14.68 -31.25
C GLU A 108 26.12 15.08 -29.83
N TRP A 109 25.26 14.88 -28.82
CA TRP A 109 25.62 15.09 -27.43
C TRP A 109 26.73 14.14 -26.95
N VAL A 110 26.62 12.85 -27.25
CA VAL A 110 27.64 11.84 -26.91
C VAL A 110 28.99 12.20 -27.55
N ALA A 111 28.99 12.60 -28.82
CA ALA A 111 30.21 13.04 -29.51
C ALA A 111 30.84 14.27 -28.84
N ASN A 112 30.02 15.23 -28.41
CA ASN A 112 30.48 16.41 -27.68
C ASN A 112 31.08 16.05 -26.31
N VAL A 113 30.46 15.13 -25.56
CA VAL A 113 30.98 14.68 -24.26
C VAL A 113 32.34 14.00 -24.41
N ARG A 114 32.55 13.22 -25.48
CA ARG A 114 33.80 12.51 -25.79
C ARG A 114 34.88 13.39 -26.39
N ALA A 115 34.54 14.57 -26.92
CA ALA A 115 35.49 15.41 -27.62
C ALA A 115 36.68 15.77 -26.73
N GLY A 116 37.90 15.47 -27.20
CA GLY A 116 39.15 15.73 -26.48
C GLY A 116 39.43 14.79 -25.30
N LYS A 117 38.66 13.71 -25.13
CA LYS A 117 38.76 12.80 -23.99
C LYS A 117 39.15 11.38 -24.42
N PRO A 118 40.07 10.69 -23.73
CA PRO A 118 40.42 9.32 -24.04
C PRO A 118 39.24 8.36 -23.80
N PRO A 119 39.13 7.24 -24.54
CA PRO A 119 38.11 6.23 -24.31
C PRO A 119 38.07 5.79 -22.84
N GLY A 120 36.88 5.71 -22.25
CA GLY A 120 36.69 5.35 -20.83
C GLY A 120 36.83 6.51 -19.83
N SER A 121 37.30 7.69 -20.23
CA SER A 121 37.32 8.88 -19.36
C SER A 121 35.99 9.65 -19.31
N GLU A 122 34.96 9.15 -19.97
CA GLU A 122 33.62 9.74 -20.04
C GLU A 122 33.00 9.96 -18.64
N LEU A 123 33.30 9.07 -17.68
CA LEU A 123 32.90 9.24 -16.28
C LEU A 123 33.43 10.53 -15.64
N SER A 124 34.63 10.97 -16.01
CA SER A 124 35.20 12.23 -15.51
C SER A 124 34.54 13.48 -16.08
N ALA A 125 33.76 13.35 -17.15
CA ALA A 125 32.98 14.43 -17.75
C ALA A 125 31.64 14.68 -17.03
N LEU A 126 31.17 13.71 -16.24
CA LEU A 126 29.89 13.75 -15.53
C LEU A 126 30.08 14.46 -14.18
N THR A 127 30.50 15.73 -14.22
CA THR A 127 30.92 16.48 -13.02
C THR A 127 29.76 17.11 -12.25
N ASN A 128 28.54 17.08 -12.78
CA ASN A 128 27.37 17.66 -12.12
C ASN A 128 26.13 16.76 -12.26
N PRO A 129 25.14 16.91 -11.34
CA PRO A 129 23.94 16.07 -11.34
C PRO A 129 23.15 16.10 -12.65
N THR A 130 23.11 17.23 -13.35
CA THR A 130 22.39 17.36 -14.63
C THR A 130 23.05 16.54 -15.74
N ALA A 131 24.37 16.57 -15.82
CA ALA A 131 25.13 15.77 -16.77
C ALA A 131 25.02 14.27 -16.48
N ILE A 132 25.06 13.89 -15.20
CA ILE A 132 24.83 12.51 -14.76
C ILE A 132 23.42 12.06 -15.17
N LYS A 133 22.40 12.87 -14.85
CA LYS A 133 21.02 12.57 -15.21
C LYS A 133 20.84 12.41 -16.72
N HIS A 134 21.38 13.33 -17.53
CA HIS A 134 21.29 13.24 -18.98
C HIS A 134 22.02 12.00 -19.53
N ALA A 135 23.17 11.63 -18.98
CA ALA A 135 23.88 10.42 -19.37
C ALA A 135 23.06 9.16 -19.07
N VAL A 136 22.41 9.11 -17.90
CA VAL A 136 21.49 8.05 -17.51
C VAL A 136 20.29 8.01 -18.45
N ASP A 137 19.67 9.14 -18.74
CA ASP A 137 18.50 9.24 -19.63
C ASP A 137 18.83 8.76 -21.05
N VAL A 138 20.00 9.15 -21.59
CA VAL A 138 20.49 8.71 -22.90
C VAL A 138 20.77 7.20 -22.91
N PHE A 139 21.42 6.68 -21.87
CA PHE A 139 21.66 5.23 -21.75
C PHE A 139 20.33 4.46 -21.72
N CYS A 140 19.42 4.84 -20.83
CA CYS A 140 18.12 4.22 -20.66
C CYS A 140 17.30 4.23 -21.96
N SER A 141 17.25 5.37 -22.65
CA SER A 141 16.50 5.52 -23.90
C SER A 141 17.07 4.65 -25.04
N ARG A 142 18.39 4.64 -25.20
CA ARG A 142 19.06 3.79 -26.20
C ARG A 142 18.90 2.31 -25.91
N GLU A 143 18.98 1.93 -24.65
CA GLU A 143 18.84 0.55 -24.23
C GLU A 143 17.41 0.06 -24.42
N SER A 144 16.39 0.84 -24.02
CA SER A 144 14.97 0.56 -24.31
C SER A 144 14.75 0.30 -25.81
N ALA A 145 15.19 1.22 -26.67
CA ALA A 145 15.06 1.08 -28.12
C ALA A 145 15.86 -0.11 -28.69
N ARG A 146 17.00 -0.46 -28.09
CA ARG A 146 17.76 -1.65 -28.49
C ARG A 146 17.00 -2.94 -28.14
N GLN A 147 16.42 -3.01 -26.94
CA GLN A 147 15.67 -4.18 -26.49
C GLN A 147 14.39 -4.38 -27.32
N GLU A 148 13.60 -3.35 -27.59
CA GLU A 148 12.42 -3.49 -28.45
C GLU A 148 12.75 -3.93 -29.89
N ARG A 149 13.96 -3.64 -30.39
CA ARG A 149 14.43 -4.17 -31.68
C ARG A 149 14.83 -5.63 -31.63
N ILE A 150 15.27 -6.14 -30.47
CA ILE A 150 15.60 -7.54 -30.27
C ILE A 150 14.32 -8.40 -30.32
N ASP A 151 13.25 -7.93 -29.67
CA ASP A 151 11.92 -8.58 -29.76
C ASP A 151 10.79 -7.53 -29.81
N PRO A 152 10.30 -7.18 -31.02
CA PRO A 152 9.25 -6.18 -31.21
C PRO A 152 7.90 -6.52 -30.57
N ARG A 153 7.71 -7.78 -30.14
CA ARG A 153 6.49 -8.24 -29.44
C ARG A 153 6.39 -7.67 -28.03
N PHE A 154 7.45 -7.08 -27.50
CA PHE A 154 7.48 -6.44 -26.19
C PHE A 154 7.69 -4.93 -26.31
N LYS A 155 7.11 -4.20 -25.36
CA LYS A 155 7.51 -2.85 -24.98
C LYS A 155 8.55 -2.98 -23.87
N VAL A 156 9.67 -2.29 -23.96
CA VAL A 156 10.75 -2.37 -22.97
C VAL A 156 11.09 -0.97 -22.51
N ASP A 157 10.81 -0.68 -21.23
CA ASP A 157 11.20 0.56 -20.58
C ASP A 157 12.38 0.29 -19.64
N VAL A 158 13.50 0.98 -19.84
CA VAL A 158 14.70 0.86 -19.01
C VAL A 158 14.85 2.08 -18.11
N ARG A 159 15.09 1.86 -16.83
CA ARG A 159 15.35 2.91 -15.83
C ARG A 159 16.57 2.55 -14.99
N MET A 160 17.21 3.54 -14.37
CA MET A 160 18.31 3.28 -13.44
C MET A 160 17.77 3.15 -12.01
N GLY A 161 17.89 1.97 -11.42
CA GLY A 161 17.62 1.71 -10.01
C GLY A 161 18.88 1.88 -9.15
N GLU A 162 18.78 1.54 -7.87
CA GLU A 162 19.91 1.66 -6.92
C GLU A 162 21.08 0.72 -7.23
N SER A 163 20.77 -0.50 -7.70
CA SER A 163 21.74 -1.56 -7.96
C SER A 163 22.10 -1.72 -9.44
N GLY A 164 21.49 -0.94 -10.34
CA GLY A 164 21.72 -1.02 -11.78
C GLY A 164 20.47 -0.76 -12.63
N PRO A 165 20.53 -1.06 -13.94
CA PRO A 165 19.38 -0.86 -14.82
C PRO A 165 18.25 -1.84 -14.52
N MET A 166 17.04 -1.32 -14.38
CA MET A 166 15.80 -2.06 -14.28
C MET A 166 15.11 -2.10 -15.64
N TYR A 167 14.72 -3.29 -16.08
CA TYR A 167 14.05 -3.54 -17.35
C TYR A 167 12.59 -3.89 -17.09
N GLU A 168 11.67 -2.98 -17.43
CA GLU A 168 10.23 -3.20 -17.40
C GLU A 168 9.79 -3.71 -18.78
N VAL A 169 9.40 -4.99 -18.85
CA VAL A 169 9.07 -5.68 -20.10
C VAL A 169 7.58 -5.99 -20.15
N THR A 170 6.85 -5.38 -21.10
CA THR A 170 5.40 -5.57 -21.26
C THR A 170 5.10 -6.19 -22.62
N ALA A 171 4.41 -7.33 -22.64
CA ALA A 171 3.99 -7.94 -23.90
C ALA A 171 2.93 -7.09 -24.62
N LYS A 172 3.15 -6.78 -25.91
CA LYS A 172 2.22 -6.05 -26.79
C LYS A 172 1.14 -6.99 -27.38
N GLU A 173 1.44 -8.28 -27.43
CA GLU A 173 0.58 -9.35 -27.92
C GLU A 173 0.72 -10.60 -27.06
N ARG A 174 -0.08 -11.64 -27.33
CA ARG A 174 0.06 -12.92 -26.62
C ARG A 174 1.35 -13.61 -27.07
N VAL A 175 2.27 -13.80 -26.13
CA VAL A 175 3.54 -14.50 -26.35
C VAL A 175 3.52 -15.81 -25.57
N GLU A 176 3.68 -16.93 -26.27
CA GLU A 176 3.93 -18.22 -25.64
C GLU A 176 5.38 -18.23 -25.12
N ALA A 177 5.53 -18.22 -23.80
CA ALA A 177 6.81 -18.21 -23.12
C ALA A 177 6.81 -19.19 -21.95
N ARG A 178 8.00 -19.67 -21.58
CA ARG A 178 8.18 -20.60 -20.49
C ARG A 178 9.03 -19.96 -19.40
N LEU A 179 8.45 -19.81 -18.22
CA LEU A 179 9.20 -19.43 -17.04
C LEU A 179 9.78 -20.70 -16.40
N VAL A 180 11.10 -20.74 -16.23
CA VAL A 180 11.83 -21.87 -15.66
C VAL A 180 12.46 -21.40 -14.36
N VAL A 181 12.08 -22.08 -13.27
CA VAL A 181 12.68 -21.91 -11.95
C VAL A 181 13.70 -23.04 -11.78
N ALA A 182 15.00 -22.71 -11.77
CA ALA A 182 16.04 -23.64 -11.35
C ALA A 182 15.93 -23.85 -9.83
N ALA A 183 16.03 -25.09 -9.35
CA ALA A 183 15.92 -25.35 -7.92
C ALA A 183 16.96 -26.36 -7.43
N LYS A 184 17.76 -25.91 -6.45
CA LYS A 184 17.84 -26.59 -5.16
C LYS A 184 17.10 -25.69 -4.15
N ASP A 185 16.09 -26.22 -3.47
CA ASP A 185 15.34 -25.59 -2.36
C ASP A 185 14.58 -24.26 -2.63
N ASN A 186 13.78 -24.19 -3.71
CA ASN A 186 12.93 -23.03 -4.04
C ASN A 186 11.40 -23.31 -3.96
N GLU A 187 10.93 -24.15 -3.01
CA GLU A 187 9.50 -24.52 -2.91
C GLU A 187 8.57 -23.32 -2.67
N HIS A 188 8.96 -22.39 -1.79
CA HIS A 188 8.20 -21.18 -1.52
C HIS A 188 8.00 -20.33 -2.78
N ASN A 189 9.07 -20.15 -3.55
CA ASN A 189 9.08 -19.41 -4.81
C ASN A 189 8.19 -20.07 -5.88
N VAL A 190 8.20 -21.40 -5.97
CA VAL A 190 7.31 -22.15 -6.86
C VAL A 190 5.85 -21.97 -6.45
N GLN A 191 5.55 -21.99 -5.15
CA GLN A 191 4.18 -21.81 -4.67
C GLN A 191 3.67 -20.39 -4.89
N ALA A 192 4.49 -19.37 -4.62
CA ALA A 192 4.16 -17.97 -4.87
C ALA A 192 3.94 -17.70 -6.38
N LEU A 193 4.76 -18.30 -7.24
CA LEU A 193 4.58 -18.20 -8.69
C LEU A 193 3.29 -18.87 -9.17
N ARG A 194 2.94 -20.04 -8.61
CA ARG A 194 1.66 -20.70 -8.94
C ARG A 194 0.46 -19.85 -8.54
N ASP A 195 0.50 -19.31 -7.32
CA ASP A 195 -0.53 -18.41 -6.82
C ASP A 195 -0.69 -17.15 -7.70
N PHE A 196 0.42 -16.52 -8.10
CA PHE A 196 0.41 -15.44 -9.08
C PHE A 196 -0.20 -15.84 -10.43
N LEU A 197 0.12 -17.03 -10.97
CA LEU A 197 -0.46 -17.49 -12.24
C LEU A 197 -1.95 -17.85 -12.10
N ASP A 198 -2.38 -18.30 -10.93
CA ASP A 198 -3.75 -18.74 -10.67
C ASP A 198 -4.70 -17.54 -10.43
N TYR A 199 -4.24 -16.47 -9.78
CA TYR A 199 -5.10 -15.34 -9.36
C TYR A 199 -4.59 -13.94 -9.78
N GLY A 200 -3.36 -13.83 -10.28
CA GLY A 200 -2.69 -12.57 -10.58
C GLY A 200 -2.08 -11.89 -9.36
N GLY A 201 -1.91 -10.58 -9.42
CA GLY A 201 -1.38 -9.75 -8.34
C GLY A 201 0.01 -9.21 -8.64
N ASN A 202 0.83 -9.08 -7.59
CA ASN A 202 2.24 -8.68 -7.68
C ASN A 202 3.08 -9.73 -6.97
N LEU A 203 4.20 -10.11 -7.57
CA LEU A 203 5.15 -11.08 -7.02
C LEU A 203 6.57 -10.55 -7.24
N VAL A 204 7.32 -10.45 -6.15
CA VAL A 204 8.75 -10.09 -6.16
C VAL A 204 9.54 -11.32 -5.75
N MET A 205 10.59 -11.64 -6.50
CA MET A 205 11.45 -12.79 -6.26
C MET A 205 12.90 -12.38 -6.40
N ASP A 206 13.70 -12.66 -5.39
CA ASP A 206 15.14 -12.43 -5.43
C ASP A 206 15.88 -13.65 -5.99
N GLY A 207 16.91 -13.42 -6.80
CA GLY A 207 17.84 -14.44 -7.25
C GLY A 207 17.82 -14.78 -8.75
N ALA A 208 18.94 -15.31 -9.23
CA ALA A 208 19.21 -15.64 -10.63
C ALA A 208 18.58 -16.97 -11.12
N ASP A 209 17.83 -17.65 -10.25
CA ASP A 209 17.25 -18.97 -10.53
C ASP A 209 15.99 -18.92 -11.40
N LEU A 210 15.47 -17.74 -11.70
CA LEU A 210 14.38 -17.55 -12.64
C LEU A 210 14.93 -17.20 -14.02
N ARG A 211 14.51 -17.96 -15.04
CA ARG A 211 14.79 -17.66 -16.44
C ARG A 211 13.51 -17.74 -17.26
N MET A 212 13.41 -16.90 -18.27
CA MET A 212 12.31 -16.95 -19.23
C MET A 212 12.84 -17.45 -20.57
N GLU A 213 12.17 -18.44 -21.15
CA GLU A 213 12.44 -18.98 -22.48
C GLU A 213 11.29 -18.58 -23.41
N GLY A 214 11.57 -18.43 -24.72
CA GLY A 214 10.57 -18.03 -25.72
C GLY A 214 10.72 -16.61 -26.29
N SER A 215 11.70 -15.85 -25.80
CA SER A 215 12.12 -14.57 -26.39
C SER A 215 13.64 -14.39 -26.33
N PRO A 216 14.26 -13.79 -27.36
CA PRO A 216 15.68 -13.44 -27.34
C PRO A 216 16.03 -12.38 -26.28
N LEU A 217 15.05 -11.65 -25.71
CA LEU A 217 15.28 -10.69 -24.63
C LEU A 217 15.85 -11.32 -23.35
N PHE A 218 15.59 -12.62 -23.15
CA PHE A 218 15.92 -13.32 -21.90
C PHE A 218 17.04 -14.37 -22.07
N GLN A 219 17.76 -14.35 -23.20
CA GLN A 219 18.90 -15.24 -23.43
C GLN A 219 20.08 -14.83 -22.53
N THR A 220 20.32 -15.61 -21.49
CA THR A 220 21.24 -15.29 -20.39
C THR A 220 22.64 -15.83 -20.66
N ASN A 221 23.58 -14.95 -21.02
CA ASN A 221 25.02 -15.24 -20.93
C ASN A 221 25.84 -14.12 -20.26
N GLU A 222 25.32 -12.90 -20.07
CA GLU A 222 26.16 -11.76 -19.67
C GLU A 222 25.84 -11.13 -18.30
N VAL A 223 24.59 -11.13 -17.83
CA VAL A 223 24.23 -10.69 -16.47
C VAL A 223 22.96 -11.42 -16.02
N GLY A 224 23.00 -12.16 -14.91
CA GLY A 224 21.80 -12.76 -14.31
C GLY A 224 20.99 -11.68 -13.61
N ALA A 225 19.67 -11.62 -13.86
CA ALA A 225 18.79 -10.74 -13.11
C ALA A 225 18.86 -11.07 -11.61
N THR A 226 19.04 -10.05 -10.78
CA THR A 226 19.17 -10.19 -9.32
C THR A 226 17.81 -10.19 -8.62
N CYS A 227 16.81 -9.57 -9.24
CA CYS A 227 15.44 -9.49 -8.73
C CYS A 227 14.47 -9.54 -9.92
N TRP A 228 13.39 -10.30 -9.76
CA TRP A 228 12.29 -10.42 -10.70
C TRP A 228 11.01 -9.89 -10.08
N GLN A 229 10.32 -9.00 -10.80
CA GLN A 229 9.01 -8.50 -10.41
C GLN A 229 7.99 -8.86 -11.49
N LEU A 230 6.98 -9.65 -11.12
CA LEU A 230 5.86 -10.04 -11.96
C LEU A 230 4.61 -9.33 -11.47
N SER A 231 3.91 -8.65 -12.37
CA SER A 231 2.72 -7.87 -12.04
C SER A 231 1.62 -8.10 -13.06
N SER A 232 0.42 -8.40 -12.58
CA SER A 232 -0.79 -8.47 -13.39
C SER A 232 -1.42 -7.08 -13.53
N LYS A 233 -1.99 -6.76 -14.71
CA LYS A 233 -2.65 -5.48 -14.93
C LYS A 233 -3.91 -5.35 -14.04
N PRO A 234 -3.94 -4.41 -13.06
CA PRO A 234 -5.10 -4.26 -12.18
C PRO A 234 -6.27 -3.60 -12.91
N ARG A 235 -7.50 -3.96 -12.50
CA ARG A 235 -8.75 -3.37 -12.97
C ARG A 235 -9.55 -2.82 -11.78
N PRO A 236 -9.95 -1.53 -11.79
CA PRO A 236 -10.76 -0.96 -10.72
C PRO A 236 -12.05 -1.75 -10.50
N VAL A 237 -12.44 -1.92 -9.24
CA VAL A 237 -13.66 -2.63 -8.84
C VAL A 237 -14.18 -2.10 -7.51
N THR A 238 -15.50 -2.06 -7.37
CA THR A 238 -16.15 -1.88 -6.07
C THR A 238 -16.56 -3.25 -5.56
N LEU A 239 -16.09 -3.60 -4.37
CA LEU A 239 -16.29 -4.88 -3.72
C LEU A 239 -17.20 -4.68 -2.52
N THR A 240 -18.36 -5.34 -2.49
CA THR A 240 -19.25 -5.36 -1.33
C THR A 240 -19.12 -6.71 -0.64
N ILE A 241 -18.75 -6.70 0.63
CA ILE A 241 -18.65 -7.91 1.46
C ILE A 241 -19.81 -7.90 2.46
N ALA A 242 -20.67 -8.90 2.38
CA ALA A 242 -21.74 -9.12 3.33
C ALA A 242 -21.33 -10.20 4.33
N LEU A 243 -21.22 -9.82 5.59
CA LEU A 243 -20.83 -10.69 6.70
C LEU A 243 -22.07 -11.09 7.51
N THR A 244 -22.33 -12.39 7.64
CA THR A 244 -23.50 -12.93 8.34
C THR A 244 -23.08 -13.87 9.46
N ALA A 245 -23.49 -13.55 10.69
CA ALA A 245 -23.30 -14.37 11.87
C ALA A 245 -24.66 -14.82 12.45
N GLY A 246 -24.88 -16.13 12.56
CA GLY A 246 -26.11 -16.69 13.11
C GLY A 246 -27.38 -16.22 12.36
N SER A 247 -28.40 -15.80 13.10
CA SER A 247 -29.68 -15.30 12.57
C SER A 247 -29.75 -13.77 12.46
N CYS A 248 -28.62 -13.07 12.63
CA CYS A 248 -28.57 -11.61 12.53
C CYS A 248 -28.62 -11.12 11.07
N SER A 249 -29.04 -9.87 10.87
CA SER A 249 -28.98 -9.22 9.56
C SER A 249 -27.52 -9.09 9.08
N PRO A 250 -27.24 -9.33 7.79
CA PRO A 250 -25.89 -9.20 7.24
C PRO A 250 -25.34 -7.77 7.41
N LEU A 251 -24.07 -7.69 7.78
CA LEU A 251 -23.30 -6.44 7.79
C LEU A 251 -22.63 -6.27 6.42
N TYR A 252 -23.03 -5.24 5.68
CA TYR A 252 -22.43 -4.90 4.39
C TYR A 252 -21.30 -3.90 4.55
N ILE A 253 -20.18 -4.18 3.89
CA ILE A 253 -19.00 -3.32 3.86
C ILE A 253 -18.58 -3.13 2.40
N GLU A 254 -18.52 -1.88 1.95
CA GLU A 254 -18.10 -1.52 0.61
C GLU A 254 -16.62 -1.12 0.59
N PHE A 255 -15.88 -1.72 -0.33
CA PHE A 255 -14.46 -1.51 -0.56
C PHE A 255 -14.23 -0.95 -1.95
N SER A 256 -13.42 0.09 -2.03
CA SER A 256 -12.89 0.60 -3.30
C SER A 256 -11.52 -0.02 -3.54
N GLY A 257 -11.33 -0.66 -4.69
CA GLY A 257 -10.17 -1.50 -4.91
C GLY A 257 -9.87 -1.85 -6.36
N ASN A 258 -9.00 -2.84 -6.51
CA ASN A 258 -8.60 -3.38 -7.80
C ASN A 258 -8.77 -4.91 -7.81
N SER A 259 -8.96 -5.44 -9.01
CA SER A 259 -8.95 -6.86 -9.28
C SER A 259 -7.86 -7.21 -10.28
N THR A 260 -7.19 -8.33 -10.05
CA THR A 260 -6.35 -9.02 -11.03
C THR A 260 -6.94 -10.38 -11.35
N GLN A 261 -6.58 -10.94 -12.49
CA GLN A 261 -7.13 -12.20 -12.98
C GLN A 261 -5.98 -13.14 -13.32
N GLY A 262 -6.13 -14.41 -12.97
CA GLY A 262 -5.25 -15.49 -13.38
C GLY A 262 -6.03 -16.63 -14.02
N ASN A 263 -5.41 -17.81 -14.06
CA ASN A 263 -5.97 -18.99 -14.73
C ASN A 263 -7.12 -19.64 -13.97
N LYS A 264 -7.12 -19.61 -12.63
CA LYS A 264 -8.14 -20.26 -11.80
C LYS A 264 -9.19 -19.30 -11.29
N GLY A 265 -8.82 -18.03 -11.11
CA GLY A 265 -9.72 -17.07 -10.49
C GLY A 265 -9.20 -15.65 -10.52
N VAL A 266 -9.66 -14.88 -9.55
CA VAL A 266 -9.29 -13.47 -9.41
C VAL A 266 -8.72 -13.23 -8.02
N ARG A 267 -7.81 -12.26 -7.92
CA ARG A 267 -7.45 -11.61 -6.67
C ARG A 267 -8.13 -10.24 -6.62
N LEU A 268 -8.75 -9.96 -5.50
CA LEU A 268 -9.46 -8.72 -5.21
C LEU A 268 -8.79 -8.08 -3.99
N GLU A 269 -8.40 -6.83 -4.14
CA GLU A 269 -7.82 -6.03 -3.06
C GLU A 269 -8.55 -4.71 -3.00
N GLY A 270 -9.06 -4.34 -1.83
CA GLY A 270 -9.78 -3.08 -1.67
C GLY A 270 -9.69 -2.53 -0.27
N THR A 271 -10.00 -1.24 -0.15
CA THR A 271 -9.97 -0.52 1.13
C THR A 271 -11.32 0.13 1.43
N ALA A 272 -11.64 0.21 2.72
CA ALA A 272 -12.82 0.86 3.27
C ALA A 272 -12.40 1.80 4.43
N PHE A 273 -13.34 2.63 4.90
CA PHE A 273 -13.16 3.48 6.08
C PHE A 273 -11.91 4.39 6.00
N GLY A 274 -11.69 5.03 4.84
CA GLY A 274 -10.55 5.93 4.64
C GLY A 274 -9.19 5.22 4.56
N GLY A 275 -9.18 3.93 4.19
CA GLY A 275 -7.95 3.12 4.13
C GLY A 275 -7.66 2.36 5.42
N MET A 276 -8.48 2.50 6.45
CA MET A 276 -8.28 1.83 7.74
C MET A 276 -8.57 0.33 7.69
N LEU A 277 -9.44 -0.12 6.80
CA LEU A 277 -9.75 -1.55 6.63
C LEU A 277 -9.39 -1.96 5.22
N THR A 278 -8.52 -2.95 5.10
CA THR A 278 -8.13 -3.55 3.82
C THR A 278 -8.67 -4.97 3.76
N ALA A 279 -9.26 -5.34 2.62
CA ALA A 279 -9.65 -6.69 2.30
C ALA A 279 -8.79 -7.20 1.13
N ILE A 280 -8.14 -8.34 1.31
CA ILE A 280 -7.43 -9.07 0.26
C ILE A 280 -8.06 -10.44 0.16
N LEU A 281 -8.50 -10.84 -1.03
CA LEU A 281 -9.14 -12.13 -1.21
C LEU A 281 -8.86 -12.73 -2.58
N THR A 282 -8.90 -14.04 -2.64
CA THR A 282 -8.88 -14.80 -3.88
C THR A 282 -10.13 -15.66 -3.99
N ALA A 283 -10.72 -15.68 -5.17
CA ALA A 283 -11.83 -16.57 -5.46
C ALA A 283 -11.66 -17.19 -6.83
N ASP A 284 -12.01 -18.48 -6.91
CA ASP A 284 -12.03 -19.25 -8.15
C ASP A 284 -13.17 -18.77 -9.05
N TYR A 285 -13.05 -18.98 -10.37
CA TYR A 285 -14.15 -18.72 -11.30
C TYR A 285 -15.38 -19.60 -11.06
N SER A 286 -15.26 -20.64 -10.24
CA SER A 286 -16.40 -21.43 -9.75
C SER A 286 -17.26 -20.68 -8.72
N GLY A 287 -16.76 -19.58 -8.17
CA GLY A 287 -17.39 -18.80 -7.10
C GLY A 287 -16.95 -19.21 -5.68
N ALA A 288 -16.06 -20.20 -5.54
CA ALA A 288 -15.51 -20.58 -4.25
C ALA A 288 -14.43 -19.60 -3.78
N LEU A 289 -14.55 -19.11 -2.54
CA LEU A 289 -13.46 -18.37 -1.90
C LEU A 289 -12.32 -19.30 -1.47
N THR A 290 -11.10 -18.92 -1.80
CA THR A 290 -9.89 -19.72 -1.51
C THR A 290 -8.98 -19.08 -0.46
N ASP A 291 -8.94 -17.74 -0.42
CA ASP A 291 -8.26 -16.99 0.63
C ASP A 291 -9.00 -15.68 0.88
N PHE A 292 -8.98 -15.22 2.13
CA PHE A 292 -9.68 -14.03 2.55
C PHE A 292 -9.02 -13.45 3.81
N THR A 293 -8.46 -12.26 3.69
CA THR A 293 -7.75 -11.56 4.76
C THR A 293 -8.32 -10.16 4.94
N PHE A 294 -8.58 -9.80 6.20
CA PHE A 294 -8.84 -8.43 6.61
C PHE A 294 -7.65 -7.88 7.39
N ASN A 295 -7.25 -6.65 7.08
CA ASN A 295 -6.24 -5.92 7.85
C ASN A 295 -6.83 -4.60 8.35
N ILE A 296 -6.60 -4.26 9.61
CA ILE A 296 -7.03 -2.98 10.21
C ILE A 296 -5.79 -2.18 10.59
N ASP A 297 -5.62 -1.03 9.95
CA ASP A 297 -4.51 -0.10 10.23
C ASP A 297 -4.85 0.78 11.44
N ILE A 298 -4.59 0.23 12.63
CA ILE A 298 -4.80 0.93 13.91
C ILE A 298 -3.88 2.14 14.09
N GLN A 299 -2.75 2.21 13.38
CA GLN A 299 -1.78 3.30 13.52
C GLN A 299 -2.35 4.63 13.01
N GLN A 300 -3.40 4.60 12.18
CA GLN A 300 -4.15 5.82 11.84
C GLN A 300 -4.84 6.48 13.04
N TRP A 301 -4.92 5.80 14.18
CA TRP A 301 -5.43 6.36 15.44
C TRP A 301 -4.34 6.94 16.35
N ALA A 302 -3.06 6.79 16.00
CA ALA A 302 -1.95 7.27 16.82
C ALA A 302 -2.12 8.76 17.15
N SER A 303 -1.86 9.12 18.42
CA SER A 303 -1.97 10.50 18.94
C SER A 303 -3.36 11.16 18.82
N LYS A 304 -4.42 10.43 18.44
CA LYS A 304 -5.78 10.99 18.35
C LYS A 304 -6.54 10.82 19.67
N PRO A 305 -7.45 11.75 20.02
CA PRO A 305 -8.31 11.60 21.19
C PRO A 305 -9.18 10.34 21.09
N VAL A 306 -9.23 9.52 22.14
CA VAL A 306 -9.93 8.23 22.17
C VAL A 306 -11.42 8.38 21.88
N ARG A 307 -12.05 9.50 22.28
CA ARG A 307 -13.46 9.80 21.98
C ARG A 307 -13.72 10.17 20.51
N ARG A 308 -12.69 10.53 19.73
CA ARG A 308 -12.81 11.01 18.34
C ARG A 308 -12.02 10.16 17.34
N LEU A 309 -11.89 8.86 17.63
CA LEU A 309 -11.25 7.93 16.72
C LEU A 309 -12.15 7.70 15.48
N PRO A 310 -11.64 7.93 14.26
CA PRO A 310 -12.42 7.71 13.03
C PRO A 310 -12.85 6.26 12.91
N HIS A 311 -14.12 6.05 12.54
CA HIS A 311 -14.72 4.73 12.25
C HIS A 311 -14.69 3.69 13.40
N PHE A 312 -14.32 4.07 14.63
CA PHE A 312 -14.16 3.15 15.76
C PHE A 312 -15.35 2.21 15.96
N SER A 313 -16.57 2.72 16.08
CA SER A 313 -17.75 1.89 16.35
C SER A 313 -18.05 0.90 15.21
N ARG A 314 -17.81 1.29 13.95
CA ARG A 314 -18.01 0.40 12.79
C ARG A 314 -16.95 -0.70 12.77
N LEU A 315 -15.69 -0.35 12.99
CA LEU A 315 -14.60 -1.32 13.05
C LEU A 315 -14.76 -2.27 14.26
N GLN A 316 -15.22 -1.77 15.41
CA GLN A 316 -15.51 -2.60 16.58
C GLN A 316 -16.59 -3.65 16.27
N GLN A 317 -17.68 -3.23 15.62
CA GLN A 317 -18.73 -4.15 15.19
C GLN A 317 -18.19 -5.25 14.26
N ILE A 318 -17.29 -4.89 13.33
CA ILE A 318 -16.66 -5.85 12.42
C ILE A 318 -15.79 -6.83 13.20
N VAL A 319 -14.88 -6.34 14.05
CA VAL A 319 -13.97 -7.19 14.85
C VAL A 319 -14.74 -8.14 15.77
N GLN A 320 -15.83 -7.66 16.40
CA GLN A 320 -16.72 -8.49 17.22
C GLN A 320 -17.43 -9.57 16.39
N LEU A 321 -17.85 -9.24 15.17
CA LEU A 321 -18.51 -10.20 14.28
C LEU A 321 -17.53 -11.27 13.79
N LEU A 322 -16.29 -10.88 13.44
CA LEU A 322 -15.21 -11.78 13.00
C LEU A 322 -14.58 -12.63 14.12
N ALA A 323 -15.02 -12.44 15.37
CA ALA A 323 -14.55 -13.20 16.54
C ALA A 323 -14.97 -14.68 16.53
N ALA A 324 -15.82 -15.08 15.60
CA ALA A 324 -16.29 -16.44 15.38
C ALA A 324 -16.37 -16.71 13.86
N PRO A 325 -16.55 -17.96 13.42
CA PRO A 325 -16.74 -18.27 12.02
C PRO A 325 -17.99 -17.58 11.44
N VAL A 326 -17.81 -16.85 10.34
CA VAL A 326 -18.81 -15.97 9.71
C VAL A 326 -18.99 -16.35 8.25
N GLN A 327 -20.24 -16.38 7.79
CA GLN A 327 -20.54 -16.56 6.37
C GLN A 327 -20.33 -15.24 5.63
N CYS A 328 -19.58 -15.30 4.55
CA CYS A 328 -19.21 -14.18 3.71
C CYS A 328 -19.84 -14.36 2.32
N LEU A 329 -20.55 -13.32 1.86
CA LEU A 329 -21.02 -13.19 0.49
C LEU A 329 -20.30 -12.00 -0.14
N ILE A 330 -19.72 -12.22 -1.31
CA ILE A 330 -19.00 -11.21 -2.06
C ILE A 330 -19.81 -10.81 -3.27
N LEU A 331 -20.06 -9.51 -3.36
CA LEU A 331 -20.63 -8.87 -4.52
C LEU A 331 -19.55 -8.00 -5.16
N CYS A 332 -19.48 -8.02 -6.48
CA CYS A 332 -18.61 -7.13 -7.24
C CYS A 332 -19.48 -6.27 -8.15
N THR A 333 -19.22 -4.96 -8.12
CA THR A 333 -19.80 -4.03 -9.07
C THR A 333 -18.80 -3.75 -10.18
N ARG A 334 -19.19 -4.06 -11.43
CA ARG A 334 -18.43 -3.72 -12.63
C ARG A 334 -19.35 -2.97 -13.59
N GLU A 335 -18.89 -1.82 -14.08
CA GLU A 335 -19.64 -0.97 -15.02
C GLU A 335 -21.07 -0.61 -14.54
N GLY A 336 -21.26 -0.53 -13.22
CA GLY A 336 -22.55 -0.19 -12.61
C GLY A 336 -23.52 -1.37 -12.41
N LEU A 337 -23.13 -2.60 -12.77
CA LEU A 337 -23.89 -3.81 -12.47
C LEU A 337 -23.26 -4.55 -11.29
N GLU A 338 -24.03 -4.75 -10.22
CA GLU A 338 -23.62 -5.58 -9.08
C GLU A 338 -23.99 -7.04 -9.36
N SER A 339 -23.02 -7.94 -9.16
CA SER A 339 -23.20 -9.38 -9.31
C SER A 339 -22.58 -10.12 -8.14
N GLU A 340 -23.22 -11.20 -7.70
CA GLU A 340 -22.62 -12.15 -6.78
C GLU A 340 -21.39 -12.79 -7.42
N PHE A 341 -20.27 -12.70 -6.71
CA PHE A 341 -18.99 -13.19 -7.18
C PHE A 341 -18.57 -14.48 -6.48
N GLY A 342 -18.84 -14.59 -5.17
CA GLY A 342 -18.51 -15.80 -4.43
C GLY A 342 -19.02 -15.81 -3.01
N THR A 343 -19.02 -17.01 -2.43
CA THR A 343 -19.38 -17.24 -1.02
C THR A 343 -18.32 -18.09 -0.33
N GLY A 344 -18.25 -17.98 0.99
CA GLY A 344 -17.34 -18.77 1.80
C GLY A 344 -17.46 -18.44 3.27
N GLN A 345 -16.73 -19.19 4.09
CA GLN A 345 -16.69 -18.98 5.52
C GLN A 345 -15.35 -18.40 5.91
N PHE A 346 -15.36 -17.33 6.70
CA PHE A 346 -14.16 -16.74 7.27
C PHE A 346 -14.15 -16.97 8.78
N ASP A 347 -13.04 -17.46 9.31
CA ASP A 347 -12.83 -17.62 10.74
C ASP A 347 -11.66 -16.73 11.18
N GLY A 348 -12.00 -15.57 11.73
CA GLY A 348 -11.05 -14.61 12.28
C GLY A 348 -10.74 -14.83 13.75
N SER A 349 -11.26 -15.89 14.39
CA SER A 349 -11.24 -16.03 15.85
C SER A 349 -9.84 -15.89 16.46
N GLU A 350 -8.82 -16.52 15.88
CA GLU A 350 -7.43 -16.42 16.33
C GLU A 350 -6.74 -15.13 15.84
N SER A 351 -6.87 -14.78 14.57
CA SER A 351 -6.16 -13.63 13.96
C SER A 351 -6.66 -12.28 14.48
N PHE A 352 -7.95 -12.17 14.83
CA PHE A 352 -8.56 -10.96 15.37
C PHE A 352 -8.59 -10.89 16.89
N ARG A 353 -8.15 -11.95 17.61
CA ARG A 353 -8.18 -11.97 19.07
C ARG A 353 -7.42 -10.79 19.71
N PRO A 354 -6.18 -10.45 19.31
CA PRO A 354 -5.47 -9.31 19.87
C PRO A 354 -6.18 -7.99 19.57
N LEU A 355 -6.70 -7.85 18.35
CA LEU A 355 -7.42 -6.66 17.93
C LEU A 355 -8.71 -6.47 18.72
N ARG A 356 -9.48 -7.55 18.96
CA ARG A 356 -10.68 -7.50 19.78
C ARG A 356 -10.37 -6.98 21.19
N ALA A 357 -9.32 -7.50 21.82
CA ALA A 357 -8.91 -7.05 23.15
C ALA A 357 -8.56 -5.55 23.16
N LEU A 358 -7.82 -5.07 22.15
CA LEU A 358 -7.51 -3.64 22.00
C LEU A 358 -8.78 -2.79 21.84
N PHE A 359 -9.74 -3.22 21.02
CA PHE A 359 -11.00 -2.50 20.82
C PHE A 359 -11.85 -2.45 22.09
N ASP A 360 -11.91 -3.53 22.84
CA ASP A 360 -12.63 -3.60 24.12
C ASP A 360 -11.98 -2.66 25.15
N GLU A 361 -10.65 -2.65 25.23
CA GLU A 361 -9.89 -1.72 26.07
C GLU A 361 -10.16 -0.25 25.69
N ILE A 362 -10.05 0.09 24.41
CA ILE A 362 -10.33 1.46 23.95
C ILE A 362 -11.78 1.85 24.28
N ALA A 363 -12.74 0.91 24.17
CA ALA A 363 -14.13 1.16 24.54
C ALA A 363 -14.28 1.48 26.04
N VAL A 364 -13.55 0.77 26.91
CA VAL A 364 -13.46 1.07 28.35
C VAL A 364 -12.88 2.45 28.58
N ILE A 365 -11.73 2.76 27.98
CA ILE A 365 -11.04 4.04 28.15
C ILE A 365 -11.90 5.19 27.63
N ARG A 366 -12.63 5.01 26.53
CA ARG A 366 -13.60 6.01 26.02
C ARG A 366 -14.69 6.32 27.04
N ARG A 367 -15.22 5.33 27.75
CA ARG A 367 -16.22 5.55 28.81
C ARG A 367 -15.64 6.32 29.99
N VAL A 368 -14.43 5.96 30.40
CA VAL A 368 -13.71 6.65 31.49
C VAL A 368 -13.38 8.10 31.08
N ASP A 369 -12.87 8.31 29.87
CA ASP A 369 -12.60 9.65 29.32
C ASP A 369 -13.88 10.50 29.18
N ASP A 370 -15.01 9.88 28.86
CA ASP A 370 -16.31 10.56 28.79
C ASP A 370 -16.78 11.06 30.16
N PHE A 371 -16.67 10.22 31.21
CA PHE A 371 -17.07 10.58 32.57
C PHE A 371 -16.17 11.63 33.22
N PHE A 372 -14.84 11.48 33.11
CA PHE A 372 -13.86 12.37 33.75
C PHE A 372 -13.45 13.57 32.89
N ASP A 373 -13.77 13.56 31.60
CA ASP A 373 -13.41 14.59 30.61
C ASP A 373 -11.90 14.89 30.54
N MET A 374 -11.10 13.82 30.43
CA MET A 374 -9.64 13.89 30.48
C MET A 374 -8.99 14.25 29.14
N ASN A 375 -9.73 14.13 28.04
CA ASN A 375 -9.24 14.26 26.67
C ASN A 375 -8.04 13.33 26.39
N ILE A 376 -8.16 12.06 26.77
CA ILE A 376 -7.12 11.05 26.56
C ILE A 376 -6.87 10.88 25.07
N ALA A 377 -5.59 10.89 24.68
CA ALA A 377 -5.14 10.53 23.34
C ALA A 377 -4.41 9.18 23.37
N LEU A 378 -4.55 8.41 22.29
CA LEU A 378 -3.73 7.21 22.11
C LEU A 378 -2.25 7.57 21.98
N PRO A 379 -1.32 6.68 22.37
CA PRO A 379 0.11 6.91 22.19
C PRO A 379 0.50 7.00 20.70
N ALA A 380 1.74 7.44 20.45
CA ALA A 380 2.31 7.55 19.11
C ALA A 380 2.57 6.19 18.46
N ASP A 381 2.87 5.16 19.25
CA ASP A 381 2.91 3.78 18.81
C ASP A 381 1.84 2.99 19.55
N ILE A 382 0.85 2.50 18.80
CA ILE A 382 -0.25 1.68 19.33
C ILE A 382 0.16 0.20 19.44
N SER A 383 1.21 -0.24 18.72
CA SER A 383 1.68 -1.62 18.76
C SER A 383 2.20 -2.01 20.15
N ASP A 384 2.70 -1.01 20.88
CA ASP A 384 3.16 -1.08 22.26
C ASP A 384 2.04 -0.77 23.27
N VAL A 385 0.78 -0.58 22.84
CA VAL A 385 -0.38 -0.51 23.76
C VAL A 385 -0.60 -1.90 24.31
N LEU A 386 0.16 -2.16 25.36
CA LEU A 386 -0.01 -3.24 26.31
C LEU A 386 -1.47 -3.23 26.74
N LEU A 387 -2.14 -4.37 26.52
CA LEU A 387 -3.31 -4.84 27.28
C LEU A 387 -3.28 -4.19 28.67
N LEU A 388 -4.29 -3.37 29.00
CA LEU A 388 -4.45 -2.72 30.31
C LEU A 388 -3.80 -3.56 31.41
N GLN A 389 -2.67 -3.10 31.96
CA GLN A 389 -2.04 -3.76 33.13
C GLN A 389 -2.89 -3.59 34.40
N VAL A 390 -4.03 -2.88 34.31
CA VAL A 390 -4.88 -2.49 35.42
C VAL A 390 -6.33 -2.89 35.12
N ASP A 391 -6.92 -3.66 36.03
CA ASP A 391 -8.35 -3.96 36.01
C ASP A 391 -9.15 -2.69 36.31
N MET A 392 -9.89 -2.20 35.30
CA MET A 392 -10.72 -1.00 35.37
C MET A 392 -12.19 -1.32 35.70
N THR A 393 -12.52 -2.58 36.01
CA THR A 393 -13.90 -3.03 36.28
C THR A 393 -14.54 -2.23 37.41
N TRP A 394 -13.84 -2.01 38.51
CA TRP A 394 -14.34 -1.22 39.64
C TRP A 394 -14.73 0.21 39.24
N LEU A 395 -13.98 0.84 38.32
CA LEU A 395 -14.24 2.20 37.88
C LEU A 395 -15.42 2.24 36.92
N LEU A 396 -15.55 1.24 36.06
CA LEU A 396 -16.72 1.08 35.21
C LEU A 396 -17.98 0.80 36.04
N ASP A 397 -17.90 -0.01 37.09
CA ASP A 397 -19.02 -0.28 37.99
C ASP A 397 -19.45 1.00 38.71
N LEU A 398 -18.49 1.82 39.16
CA LEU A 398 -18.76 3.14 39.73
C LEU A 398 -19.45 4.08 38.72
N ILE A 399 -18.97 4.15 37.48
CA ILE A 399 -19.53 5.00 36.42
C ILE A 399 -20.94 4.53 36.02
N ASN A 400 -21.17 3.22 36.01
CA ASN A 400 -22.44 2.61 35.58
C ASN A 400 -23.35 2.23 36.75
N ILE A 401 -23.07 2.71 37.97
CA ILE A 401 -23.77 2.30 39.19
C ILE A 401 -25.29 2.56 39.15
N GLU A 402 -25.73 3.53 38.34
CA GLU A 402 -27.15 3.82 38.07
C GLU A 402 -27.87 2.66 37.36
N THR A 403 -27.16 1.87 36.56
CA THR A 403 -27.68 0.71 35.82
C THR A 403 -27.46 -0.62 36.53
N ALA A 404 -26.66 -0.63 37.60
CA ALA A 404 -26.41 -1.79 38.43
C ALA A 404 -27.57 -1.96 39.43
N GLY A 405 -28.58 -2.75 39.06
CA GLY A 405 -29.84 -2.89 39.80
C GLY A 405 -29.73 -3.38 41.26
N GLU A 406 -28.55 -3.82 41.71
CA GLU A 406 -28.28 -4.31 43.07
C GLU A 406 -26.99 -3.71 43.66
N ALA A 407 -26.68 -2.43 43.38
CA ALA A 407 -25.51 -1.80 43.98
C ALA A 407 -25.69 -1.58 45.50
N GLU A 408 -24.79 -2.17 46.30
CA GLU A 408 -24.83 -2.10 47.77
C GLU A 408 -23.49 -1.61 48.33
N VAL A 409 -23.56 -0.91 49.46
CA VAL A 409 -22.37 -0.47 50.21
C VAL A 409 -22.32 -1.22 51.53
N ASN A 410 -21.34 -2.11 51.67
CA ASN A 410 -21.16 -2.90 52.89
C ASN A 410 -20.25 -2.17 53.88
N PHE A 411 -20.62 -2.19 55.16
CA PHE A 411 -19.84 -1.61 56.24
C PHE A 411 -20.05 -2.39 57.54
N PHE A 412 -19.09 -2.28 58.45
CA PHE A 412 -19.17 -2.94 59.75
C PHE A 412 -19.62 -1.95 60.84
N ALA A 413 -20.58 -2.37 61.65
CA ALA A 413 -21.00 -1.64 62.84
C ALA A 413 -20.77 -2.48 64.10
N THR A 414 -20.37 -1.83 65.18
CA THR A 414 -20.26 -2.44 66.52
C THR A 414 -21.21 -1.70 67.45
N SER A 415 -22.11 -2.43 68.13
CA SER A 415 -23.00 -1.81 69.11
C SER A 415 -22.23 -1.50 70.39
N SER A 416 -22.28 -0.24 70.84
CA SER A 416 -21.65 0.21 72.08
C SER A 416 -22.55 0.06 73.31
N ASP A 417 -23.84 -0.23 73.16
CA ASP A 417 -24.81 -0.25 74.27
C ASP A 417 -25.75 -1.47 74.20
N GLN A 418 -26.08 -2.05 75.36
CA GLN A 418 -26.89 -3.28 75.50
C GLN A 418 -28.41 -3.03 75.42
N ALA A 419 -28.86 -1.78 75.45
CA ALA A 419 -30.27 -1.46 75.75
C ALA A 419 -31.20 -1.36 74.53
N MET A 420 -30.72 -1.41 73.29
CA MET A 420 -31.60 -1.35 72.10
C MET A 420 -31.27 -2.44 71.07
N PRO A 421 -32.26 -3.23 70.63
CA PRO A 421 -32.04 -4.18 69.54
C PRO A 421 -31.84 -3.39 68.24
N LEU A 422 -30.61 -3.38 67.72
CA LEU A 422 -30.24 -2.71 66.46
C LEU A 422 -31.20 -3.06 65.32
N LYS A 423 -31.74 -4.30 65.32
CA LYS A 423 -32.77 -4.75 64.39
C LYS A 423 -34.03 -3.86 64.40
N ALA A 424 -34.55 -3.47 65.57
CA ALA A 424 -35.72 -2.60 65.67
C ALA A 424 -35.43 -1.16 65.28
N ILE A 425 -34.18 -0.70 65.44
CA ILE A 425 -33.75 0.62 64.95
C ILE A 425 -33.68 0.62 63.42
N LEU A 426 -33.12 -0.43 62.83
CA LEU A 426 -33.03 -0.60 61.37
C LEU A 426 -34.42 -0.78 60.72
N GLU A 427 -35.33 -1.53 61.37
CA GLU A 427 -36.71 -1.71 60.90
C GLU A 427 -37.54 -0.40 60.93
N ASN A 428 -37.20 0.54 61.83
CA ASN A 428 -37.87 1.84 61.95
C ASN A 428 -37.05 3.00 61.33
N HIS A 429 -35.93 2.70 60.69
CA HIS A 429 -35.08 3.72 60.06
C HIS A 429 -35.80 4.29 58.84
N VAL A 430 -36.03 5.60 58.84
CA VAL A 430 -36.58 6.30 57.67
C VAL A 430 -35.45 6.41 56.64
N PRO A 431 -35.64 5.95 55.38
CA PRO A 431 -34.62 6.11 54.36
C PRO A 431 -34.26 7.58 54.16
N GLU A 432 -32.95 7.87 54.19
CA GLU A 432 -32.43 9.23 54.02
C GLU A 432 -31.61 9.34 52.73
N ALA A 433 -31.48 10.56 52.23
CA ALA A 433 -30.58 10.86 51.13
C ALA A 433 -29.13 10.71 51.60
N MET A 434 -28.32 10.03 50.82
CA MET A 434 -26.91 9.81 51.12
C MET A 434 -26.03 10.25 49.94
N THR A 435 -24.87 10.83 50.27
CA THR A 435 -23.81 11.16 49.31
C THR A 435 -22.47 10.64 49.83
N LEU A 436 -21.82 9.80 49.03
CA LEU A 436 -20.48 9.29 49.26
C LEU A 436 -19.48 10.11 48.42
N LYS A 437 -18.43 10.61 49.07
CA LYS A 437 -17.40 11.43 48.41
C LYS A 437 -16.13 10.61 48.22
N HIS A 438 -15.65 10.55 46.99
CA HIS A 438 -14.45 9.84 46.59
C HIS A 438 -13.44 10.81 45.98
N ARG A 439 -12.16 10.53 46.19
CA ARG A 439 -11.04 11.18 45.51
C ARG A 439 -10.32 10.15 44.65
N ILE A 440 -10.25 10.38 43.36
CA ILE A 440 -9.72 9.42 42.37
C ILE A 440 -8.56 10.05 41.62
N ASP A 441 -7.42 9.36 41.60
CA ASP A 441 -6.25 9.68 40.80
C ASP A 441 -6.04 8.52 39.81
N LEU A 442 -5.85 8.83 38.52
CA LEU A 442 -5.71 7.83 37.45
C LEU A 442 -4.35 7.95 36.78
N GLU A 443 -3.71 6.83 36.46
CA GLU A 443 -2.50 6.79 35.65
C GLU A 443 -2.77 5.96 34.38
N LEU A 444 -2.77 6.63 33.22
CA LEU A 444 -3.11 6.04 31.94
C LEU A 444 -2.06 6.46 30.91
N TYR A 445 -1.51 5.49 30.17
CA TYR A 445 -0.46 5.70 29.16
C TYR A 445 0.74 6.52 29.67
N GLY A 446 1.17 6.27 30.91
CA GLY A 446 2.28 6.97 31.56
C GLY A 446 2.01 8.43 31.91
N ARG A 447 0.75 8.85 31.95
CA ARG A 447 0.31 10.18 32.38
C ARG A 447 -0.64 10.08 33.57
N SER A 448 -0.46 10.96 34.54
CA SER A 448 -1.36 11.09 35.68
C SER A 448 -2.49 12.08 35.38
N TYR A 449 -3.71 11.70 35.75
CA TYR A 449 -4.93 12.48 35.63
C TYR A 449 -5.60 12.59 37.01
N GLY A 450 -6.13 13.76 37.31
CA GLY A 450 -6.75 14.06 38.61
C GLY A 450 -5.88 14.95 39.49
N PRO A 451 -6.18 15.02 40.80
CA PRO A 451 -7.24 14.30 41.49
C PRO A 451 -8.64 14.73 41.04
N PHE A 452 -9.56 13.78 40.97
CA PHE A 452 -10.98 14.00 40.69
C PHE A 452 -11.80 13.82 41.96
N GLY A 453 -12.71 14.77 42.24
CA GLY A 453 -13.74 14.59 43.26
C GLY A 453 -14.98 13.96 42.65
N VAL A 454 -15.35 12.75 43.08
CA VAL A 454 -16.55 12.05 42.61
C VAL A 454 -17.53 11.88 43.77
N GLU A 455 -18.76 12.32 43.57
CA GLU A 455 -19.87 12.11 44.50
C GLU A 455 -20.82 11.03 43.96
N VAL A 456 -21.10 10.01 44.77
CA VAL A 456 -22.10 9.00 44.48
C VAL A 456 -23.27 9.23 45.42
N SER A 457 -24.42 9.63 44.87
CA SER A 457 -25.58 10.04 45.68
C SER A 457 -26.79 9.16 45.41
N CYS A 458 -27.57 8.88 46.45
CA CYS A 458 -28.87 8.21 46.34
C CYS A 458 -29.92 8.99 47.14
N PRO A 459 -31.10 9.31 46.56
CA PRO A 459 -32.14 10.09 47.25
C PRO A 459 -32.75 9.40 48.47
N ALA A 460 -32.75 8.06 48.51
CA ALA A 460 -33.31 7.28 49.62
C ALA A 460 -32.59 5.94 49.76
N VAL A 461 -31.89 5.77 50.89
CA VAL A 461 -31.10 4.56 51.19
C VAL A 461 -31.63 3.86 52.43
N GLY A 462 -31.87 2.56 52.33
CA GLY A 462 -32.18 1.66 53.43
C GLY A 462 -30.93 0.94 53.94
N ILE A 463 -30.87 0.67 55.25
CA ILE A 463 -29.77 -0.10 55.87
C ILE A 463 -30.31 -1.48 56.27
N HIS A 464 -29.62 -2.53 55.84
CA HIS A 464 -29.99 -3.92 56.06
C HIS A 464 -28.85 -4.69 56.73
N VAL A 465 -29.17 -5.72 57.51
CA VAL A 465 -28.16 -6.59 58.11
C VAL A 465 -27.77 -7.68 57.11
N VAL A 466 -26.46 -7.88 56.91
CA VAL A 466 -25.91 -8.96 56.09
C VAL A 466 -25.52 -10.13 57.00
N GLY A 467 -26.17 -11.29 56.83
CA GLY A 467 -25.90 -12.49 57.63
C GLY A 467 -26.95 -12.84 58.70
N PRO A 468 -26.66 -13.76 59.64
CA PRO A 468 -27.65 -14.33 60.55
C PRO A 468 -28.20 -13.30 61.56
N ALA A 469 -29.51 -13.37 61.81
CA ALA A 469 -30.27 -12.37 62.59
C ALA A 469 -29.95 -12.31 64.10
N ASN A 470 -29.07 -13.17 64.62
CA ASN A 470 -28.72 -13.21 66.04
C ASN A 470 -27.51 -12.32 66.31
N ILE A 471 -27.76 -11.20 66.96
CA ILE A 471 -26.79 -10.13 67.21
C ILE A 471 -26.16 -10.37 68.59
N GLU A 472 -24.90 -10.81 68.64
CA GLU A 472 -24.14 -10.93 69.90
C GLU A 472 -23.43 -9.61 70.23
N THR A 473 -23.45 -9.23 71.51
CA THR A 473 -22.89 -7.96 71.99
C THR A 473 -21.38 -7.90 71.82
N GLY A 474 -20.87 -6.83 71.21
CA GLY A 474 -19.43 -6.60 71.03
C GLY A 474 -18.81 -7.25 69.79
N LEU A 475 -19.57 -8.02 69.01
CA LEU A 475 -19.15 -8.51 67.69
C LEU A 475 -19.46 -7.48 66.59
N ALA A 476 -18.52 -7.35 65.65
CA ALA A 476 -18.72 -6.54 64.45
C ALA A 476 -19.77 -7.18 63.55
N MET A 477 -20.74 -6.38 63.13
CA MET A 477 -21.86 -6.79 62.30
C MET A 477 -21.70 -6.20 60.91
N GLU A 478 -21.91 -6.99 59.86
CA GLU A 478 -21.94 -6.48 58.50
C GLU A 478 -23.34 -5.91 58.20
N LEU A 479 -23.37 -4.66 57.76
CA LEU A 479 -24.56 -3.95 57.31
C LEU A 479 -24.37 -3.56 55.84
N ALA A 480 -25.44 -3.62 55.06
CA ALA A 480 -25.49 -3.20 53.66
C ALA A 480 -26.42 -2.00 53.51
N MET A 481 -25.95 -0.97 52.81
CA MET A 481 -26.77 0.14 52.36
C MET A 481 -27.27 -0.13 50.96
N ARG A 482 -28.60 -0.10 50.76
CA ARG A 482 -29.25 -0.36 49.48
C ARG A 482 -30.16 0.79 49.10
N ALA A 483 -30.23 1.12 47.81
CA ALA A 483 -31.24 2.05 47.32
C ALA A 483 -32.64 1.46 47.56
N VAL A 484 -33.57 2.27 48.08
CA VAL A 484 -34.96 1.86 48.23
C VAL A 484 -35.60 1.70 46.86
N GLU A 485 -36.55 0.78 46.71
CA GLU A 485 -37.26 0.49 45.45
C GLU A 485 -37.67 1.78 44.71
N GLY A 486 -37.28 1.87 43.42
CA GLY A 486 -37.50 3.04 42.58
C GLY A 486 -36.41 4.13 42.64
N ASN A 487 -35.43 4.02 43.55
CA ASN A 487 -34.26 4.89 43.61
C ASN A 487 -33.00 4.15 43.10
N HIS A 488 -32.00 4.91 42.70
CA HIS A 488 -30.71 4.38 42.27
C HIS A 488 -29.58 5.27 42.81
N TRP A 489 -28.36 4.74 42.80
CA TRP A 489 -27.16 5.53 43.03
C TRP A 489 -26.78 6.25 41.74
N THR A 490 -26.45 7.54 41.82
CA THR A 490 -26.02 8.34 40.67
C THR A 490 -24.61 8.87 40.93
N PRO A 491 -23.63 8.60 40.06
CA PRO A 491 -22.29 9.14 40.16
C PRO A 491 -22.21 10.53 39.49
N ARG A 492 -21.49 11.46 40.11
CA ARG A 492 -21.29 12.81 39.59
C ARG A 492 -19.86 13.30 39.85
N LEU A 493 -19.25 13.90 38.84
CA LEU A 493 -17.98 14.61 38.98
C LEU A 493 -18.20 16.01 39.58
N VAL A 494 -17.51 16.33 40.68
CA VAL A 494 -17.73 17.55 41.47
C VAL A 494 -16.51 18.47 41.46
N ASP A 495 -15.29 17.91 41.54
CA ASP A 495 -14.04 18.67 41.43
C ASP A 495 -13.25 18.25 40.20
N ARG A 496 -12.86 19.23 39.38
CA ARG A 496 -11.95 19.07 38.23
C ARG A 496 -10.64 19.81 38.50
N PRO A 497 -9.46 19.22 38.24
CA PRO A 497 -8.23 19.99 38.15
C PRO A 497 -8.35 21.02 37.02
N SER A 498 -7.82 22.23 37.21
CA SER A 498 -7.67 23.20 36.13
C SER A 498 -6.74 22.62 35.06
N VAL A 499 -7.24 22.44 33.84
CA VAL A 499 -6.48 21.96 32.69
C VAL A 499 -5.29 22.89 32.45
N ALA A 500 -4.07 22.36 32.50
CA ALA A 500 -2.85 23.05 32.10
C ALA A 500 -2.57 22.87 30.60
#